data_AF-A0AA88Y605-F1
#
_entry.id   AF-A0AA88Y605-F1
#
_cell.length_a   1.000
_cell.length_b   1.000
_cell.length_c   1.000
_cell.angle_alpha   90.00
_cell.angle_beta   90.00
_cell.angle_gamma   90.00
#
_symmetry.space_group_name_H-M   'P 1'
#
loop_
_entity.id
_entity.type
_entity.pdbx_description
1 polymer ?
#
loop_
_entity_poly.entity_id
_entity_poly.type
_entity_poly.pdbx_seq_one_letter_code
_entity_poly.pdbx_strand_id
1 'polypeptide(L)'
;MNTETVGSTNRTTPGKKKKKNKNKRKKSDTDSDERARSKQRFDTYADPLQFHYIDMAMATPTNPSYVPNVVPGTYQNGVCFYPDGYPPSMNQLRSTPPPTQPHTNQGADILKDIVERLSKIEVSMKKVNVLDDMQKSITRMENKVDKIEENVQAAESKLKSMEEIAVFLNDKYDDIQKNVAEVKESGKIVSKELGKLSKIVNDDAMQLNKLLRENERLSEMLTDVRCRSLRDNLVFSGILESNGENTESVLKDFIQSELEIETDVSFEEVRRLGTEGGDRPRAILAKFTSSKQRDVIRRAGPKLRGKHYGINEHLPKEVMETRRKLMPAFRDAKRRNQNARFINDKLFVNGRRVRVEDVQPDSSNREEDMETNTRRSPRQNGNGGFRQNGSRGFRQNGIGDSRQNGSSGSRPNESSDSREERPRRP
;
A
#
# COMPACT_ATOMS: atom_id res chain seq x y z
N MET A 1 61.30 -33.97 -75.97
CA MET A 1 62.17 -32.78 -76.15
C MET A 1 61.50 -31.66 -75.37
N ASN A 2 61.84 -31.57 -74.09
CA ASN A 2 62.73 -30.53 -73.48
C ASN A 2 61.96 -29.22 -73.26
N THR A 3 61.88 -28.56 -72.10
CA THR A 3 62.49 -28.66 -70.75
C THR A 3 61.77 -27.56 -69.92
N GLU A 4 61.21 -27.85 -68.73
CA GLU A 4 61.67 -27.41 -67.39
C GLU A 4 61.77 -25.88 -67.17
N THR A 5 61.28 -25.24 -66.09
CA THR A 5 61.55 -25.48 -64.64
C THR A 5 60.63 -24.54 -63.78
N VAL A 6 59.92 -25.03 -62.74
CA VAL A 6 60.17 -24.95 -61.25
C VAL A 6 59.58 -23.68 -60.56
N GLY A 7 58.92 -23.70 -59.39
CA GLY A 7 58.81 -24.68 -58.28
C GLY A 7 57.49 -24.54 -57.49
N SER A 8 56.95 -25.60 -56.88
CA SER A 8 57.31 -26.28 -55.61
C SER A 8 56.89 -25.50 -54.34
N THR A 9 55.71 -25.80 -53.78
CA THR A 9 55.42 -26.64 -52.58
C THR A 9 55.21 -25.82 -51.28
N ASN A 10 53.99 -25.84 -50.73
CA ASN A 10 53.61 -26.65 -49.57
C ASN A 10 52.35 -26.13 -48.84
N ARG A 11 51.44 -27.08 -48.58
CA ARG A 11 50.33 -26.97 -47.63
C ARG A 11 50.87 -26.88 -46.21
N THR A 12 50.33 -25.96 -45.41
CA THR A 12 50.28 -26.11 -43.96
C THR A 12 49.05 -25.36 -43.42
N THR A 13 48.21 -26.06 -42.67
CA THR A 13 47.09 -25.51 -41.90
C THR A 13 47.61 -24.59 -40.79
N PRO A 14 46.81 -23.60 -40.34
CA PRO A 14 46.58 -23.55 -38.89
C PRO A 14 45.18 -23.08 -38.45
N GLY A 15 44.62 -23.83 -37.50
CA GLY A 15 44.15 -23.34 -36.19
C GLY A 15 43.21 -22.12 -36.13
N LYS A 16 41.93 -22.39 -35.86
CA LYS A 16 40.95 -21.42 -35.34
C LYS A 16 41.46 -20.79 -34.03
N LYS A 17 41.85 -19.51 -34.06
CA LYS A 17 41.95 -18.65 -32.85
C LYS A 17 40.73 -17.75 -32.74
N LYS A 18 39.87 -18.02 -31.75
CA LYS A 18 38.77 -17.14 -31.31
C LYS A 18 39.36 -15.83 -30.76
N LYS A 19 39.14 -14.70 -31.45
CA LYS A 19 39.35 -13.36 -30.89
C LYS A 19 38.13 -12.97 -30.03
N LYS A 20 38.37 -12.86 -28.73
CA LYS A 20 37.45 -12.23 -27.75
C LYS A 20 37.30 -10.75 -28.11
N ASN A 21 36.07 -10.31 -28.37
CA ASN A 21 35.75 -8.89 -28.51
C ASN A 21 35.22 -8.37 -27.17
N LYS A 22 35.99 -7.51 -26.49
CA LYS A 22 35.59 -6.79 -25.26
C LYS A 22 34.72 -5.60 -25.68
N ASN A 23 33.40 -5.72 -25.53
CA ASN A 23 32.51 -4.56 -25.54
C ASN A 23 32.09 -4.22 -24.11
N LYS A 24 32.74 -3.17 -23.57
CA LYS A 24 32.37 -2.48 -22.33
C LYS A 24 31.08 -1.69 -22.61
N ARG A 25 29.92 -2.23 -22.21
CA ARG A 25 28.68 -1.45 -22.11
C ARG A 25 28.61 -0.84 -20.70
N LYS A 26 28.61 0.49 -20.64
CA LYS A 26 28.25 1.27 -19.44
C LYS A 26 26.83 0.86 -19.04
N LYS A 27 26.69 0.31 -17.84
CA LYS A 27 25.43 0.02 -17.19
C LYS A 27 24.97 1.34 -16.55
N SER A 28 23.75 1.77 -16.84
CA SER A 28 23.13 2.96 -16.27
C SER A 28 22.96 2.80 -14.76
N ASP A 29 23.38 3.81 -14.00
CA ASP A 29 23.45 3.85 -12.54
C ASP A 29 22.09 3.94 -11.83
N THR A 30 20.97 3.66 -12.52
CA THR A 30 19.62 3.82 -11.97
C THR A 30 19.08 2.58 -11.24
N ASP A 31 19.62 1.38 -11.49
CA ASP A 31 19.14 0.13 -10.86
C ASP A 31 19.81 -0.17 -9.50
N SER A 32 20.93 0.48 -9.20
CA SER A 32 21.67 0.27 -7.95
C SER A 32 21.02 0.97 -6.75
N ASP A 33 20.36 2.12 -6.98
CA ASP A 33 19.75 2.92 -5.92
C ASP A 33 18.39 2.37 -5.48
N GLU A 34 17.65 1.71 -6.37
CA GLU A 34 16.35 1.10 -6.04
C GLU A 34 16.53 -0.19 -5.22
N ARG A 35 17.62 -0.93 -5.45
CA ARG A 35 18.01 -2.09 -4.64
C ARG A 35 18.62 -1.71 -3.28
N ALA A 36 19.19 -0.50 -3.15
CA ALA A 36 19.66 0.04 -1.88
C ALA A 36 18.49 0.52 -1.00
N ARG A 37 17.44 1.13 -1.59
CA ARG A 37 16.25 1.59 -0.84
C ARG A 37 15.34 0.45 -0.38
N SER A 38 15.28 -0.65 -1.12
CA SER A 38 14.47 -1.82 -0.72
C SER A 38 15.13 -2.67 0.38
N LYS A 39 16.45 -2.52 0.57
CA LYS A 39 17.21 -3.18 1.66
C LYS A 39 17.24 -2.40 2.98
N GLN A 40 16.67 -1.20 3.01
CA GLN A 40 16.69 -0.30 4.17
C GLN A 40 15.32 -0.20 4.88
N ARG A 41 14.41 -1.14 4.62
CA ARG A 41 13.05 -1.17 5.19
C ARG A 41 12.68 -2.46 5.93
N PHE A 42 13.66 -3.29 6.29
CA PHE A 42 13.40 -4.55 7.02
C PHE A 42 14.26 -4.79 8.26
N ASP A 43 14.98 -3.78 8.76
CA ASP A 43 15.77 -3.88 10.00
C ASP A 43 15.36 -2.79 10.99
N THR A 44 14.12 -2.83 11.49
CA THR A 44 13.72 -2.15 12.74
C THR A 44 12.56 -2.91 13.37
N TYR A 45 12.80 -4.12 13.86
CA TYR A 45 12.04 -4.76 14.95
C TYR A 45 12.85 -5.96 15.46
N ALA A 46 13.93 -5.63 16.16
CA ALA A 46 14.63 -6.56 17.03
C ALA A 46 15.01 -5.76 18.26
N ASP A 47 14.10 -5.72 19.24
CA ASP A 47 14.43 -5.26 20.58
C ASP A 47 14.31 -6.45 21.55
N PRO A 48 15.27 -6.62 22.46
CA PRO A 48 15.43 -7.82 23.27
C PRO A 48 14.56 -7.79 24.52
N LEU A 49 14.23 -8.98 25.00
CA LEU A 49 13.67 -9.30 26.30
C LEU A 49 14.03 -8.27 27.40
N GLN A 50 13.06 -7.45 27.80
CA GLN A 50 13.06 -6.75 29.08
C GLN A 50 12.05 -7.43 30.00
N PHE A 51 12.56 -8.29 30.89
CA PHE A 51 11.82 -8.76 32.04
C PHE A 51 11.52 -7.56 32.95
N HIS A 52 10.24 -7.21 33.09
CA HIS A 52 9.78 -6.49 34.28
C HIS A 52 9.80 -7.46 35.46
N TYR A 53 10.89 -7.38 36.23
CA TYR A 53 10.88 -7.79 37.63
C TYR A 53 9.91 -6.87 38.38
N ILE A 54 8.87 -7.46 38.96
CA ILE A 54 8.12 -6.81 40.04
C ILE A 54 9.00 -6.93 41.28
N ASP A 55 9.40 -5.79 41.81
CA ASP A 55 10.24 -5.68 42.98
C ASP A 55 9.65 -6.38 44.21
N MET A 56 10.52 -7.15 44.84
CA MET A 56 10.45 -7.59 46.23
C MET A 56 10.50 -6.37 47.16
N ALA A 57 9.42 -6.12 47.90
CA ALA A 57 9.50 -5.34 49.12
C ALA A 57 10.01 -6.22 50.26
N MET A 58 11.32 -6.20 50.47
CA MET A 58 12.00 -6.69 51.68
C MET A 58 11.85 -5.62 52.77
N ALA A 59 11.11 -5.93 53.84
CA ALA A 59 11.18 -5.20 55.10
C ALA A 59 12.01 -6.02 56.11
N THR A 60 13.16 -5.47 56.47
CA THR A 60 13.97 -5.86 57.64
C THR A 60 14.27 -4.57 58.43
N PRO A 61 15.00 -4.60 59.55
CA PRO A 61 14.57 -5.00 60.89
C PRO A 61 14.70 -3.83 61.89
N THR A 62 13.84 -3.72 62.92
CA THR A 62 14.13 -2.83 64.07
C THR A 62 13.61 -3.41 65.40
N ASN A 63 14.54 -3.96 66.16
CA ASN A 63 14.68 -3.82 67.62
C ASN A 63 16.07 -3.15 67.80
N PRO A 64 16.47 -2.47 68.89
CA PRO A 64 15.94 -2.52 70.26
C PRO A 64 15.95 -1.16 71.04
N SER A 65 15.37 -1.12 72.26
CA SER A 65 15.86 -0.37 73.46
C SER A 65 14.75 -0.29 74.53
N TYR A 66 14.84 -1.00 75.67
CA TYR A 66 15.42 -0.61 76.97
C TYR A 66 14.57 0.36 77.84
N VAL A 67 14.34 -0.13 79.08
CA VAL A 67 13.64 0.34 80.32
C VAL A 67 14.19 1.70 80.87
N PRO A 68 13.75 2.34 82.00
CA PRO A 68 12.63 2.08 82.96
C PRO A 68 11.88 3.34 83.49
N ASN A 69 10.86 3.17 84.36
CA ASN A 69 10.70 4.07 85.53
C ASN A 69 9.78 3.56 86.65
N VAL A 70 10.08 4.07 87.85
CA VAL A 70 9.75 3.63 89.21
C VAL A 70 9.11 4.81 89.98
N VAL A 71 7.92 4.60 90.59
CA VAL A 71 7.40 5.09 91.93
C VAL A 71 7.25 6.64 92.11
N PRO A 72 6.47 7.29 93.06
CA PRO A 72 5.80 6.92 94.35
C PRO A 72 4.27 7.19 94.38
N GLY A 73 3.42 6.85 95.36
CA GLY A 73 3.53 6.55 96.79
C GLY A 73 2.63 7.53 97.56
N THR A 74 1.61 7.05 98.30
CA THR A 74 0.93 7.83 99.37
C THR A 74 0.40 6.93 100.48
N TYR A 75 0.85 7.22 101.70
CA TYR A 75 0.38 6.74 103.00
C TYR A 75 -0.95 7.40 103.40
N GLN A 76 -1.82 6.70 104.15
CA GLN A 76 -2.13 6.99 105.57
C GLN A 76 -3.30 6.17 106.16
N ASN A 77 -2.99 5.50 107.28
CA ASN A 77 -3.66 5.47 108.61
C ASN A 77 -5.06 4.86 108.89
N GLY A 78 -5.05 3.98 109.91
CA GLY A 78 -6.04 3.85 111.00
C GLY A 78 -7.16 2.83 110.73
N VAL A 79 -7.65 1.98 111.65
CA VAL A 79 -7.70 2.02 113.12
C VAL A 79 -7.98 0.58 113.64
N CYS A 80 -7.48 0.26 114.83
CA CYS A 80 -7.67 -0.97 115.62
C CYS A 80 -9.12 -1.16 116.12
N PHE A 81 -9.57 -2.41 116.36
CA PHE A 81 -10.44 -2.78 117.49
C PHE A 81 -10.52 -4.33 117.63
N TYR A 82 -10.13 -4.85 118.80
CA TYR A 82 -10.62 -6.14 119.36
C TYR A 82 -11.98 -5.87 120.05
N PRO A 83 -12.84 -6.89 120.21
CA PRO A 83 -12.94 -7.48 121.55
C PRO A 83 -13.28 -8.99 121.61
N ASP A 84 -12.68 -9.63 122.62
CA ASP A 84 -13.18 -10.60 123.60
C ASP A 84 -14.39 -11.52 123.32
N GLY A 85 -14.20 -12.79 123.70
CA GLY A 85 -15.27 -13.76 123.94
C GLY A 85 -14.79 -15.15 124.35
N TYR A 86 -14.27 -15.32 125.57
CA TYR A 86 -14.33 -16.59 126.33
C TYR A 86 -15.71 -16.69 127.01
N PRO A 87 -16.26 -17.89 127.34
CA PRO A 87 -15.89 -18.63 128.58
C PRO A 87 -16.18 -20.18 128.51
N PRO A 88 -16.25 -20.97 129.61
CA PRO A 88 -15.14 -21.29 130.51
C PRO A 88 -15.06 -22.78 130.98
N SER A 89 -13.88 -23.12 131.51
CA SER A 89 -13.51 -23.99 132.65
C SER A 89 -14.47 -25.04 133.26
N MET A 90 -13.89 -26.20 133.60
CA MET A 90 -13.83 -26.73 134.98
C MET A 90 -12.74 -27.82 135.05
N ASN A 91 -11.66 -27.59 135.81
CA ASN A 91 -11.44 -28.09 137.19
C ASN A 91 -10.97 -29.56 137.21
N GLN A 92 -10.00 -30.02 138.00
CA GLN A 92 -9.01 -29.44 138.91
C GLN A 92 -8.29 -30.66 139.54
N LEU A 93 -7.13 -30.44 140.18
CA LEU A 93 -6.46 -31.30 141.19
C LEU A 93 -5.59 -32.46 140.66
N ARG A 94 -4.48 -32.85 141.29
CA ARG A 94 -3.55 -32.30 142.27
C ARG A 94 -2.44 -33.35 142.40
N SER A 95 -1.19 -32.89 142.45
CA SER A 95 0.01 -33.43 143.12
C SER A 95 0.12 -34.92 143.47
N THR A 96 1.23 -35.57 143.05
CA THR A 96 2.39 -35.99 143.88
C THR A 96 3.43 -36.73 143.01
N PRO A 97 4.75 -36.61 143.24
CA PRO A 97 5.76 -37.41 142.53
C PRO A 97 6.28 -38.59 143.37
N PRO A 98 6.62 -39.73 142.74
CA PRO A 98 7.52 -40.72 143.34
C PRO A 98 8.68 -41.06 142.35
N PRO A 99 9.70 -41.86 142.74
CA PRO A 99 11.09 -41.43 142.70
C PRO A 99 11.92 -42.07 141.58
N THR A 100 13.10 -41.47 141.38
CA THR A 100 14.17 -41.82 140.46
C THR A 100 14.72 -43.24 140.62
N GLN A 101 14.83 -43.99 139.52
CA GLN A 101 15.85 -45.02 139.26
C GLN A 101 16.20 -45.03 137.75
N PRO A 102 17.41 -45.46 137.34
CA PRO A 102 18.09 -45.02 136.12
C PRO A 102 18.00 -46.01 134.96
N HIS A 103 17.72 -45.55 133.73
CA HIS A 103 17.85 -46.38 132.52
C HIS A 103 18.38 -45.58 131.30
N THR A 104 19.68 -45.78 131.02
CA THR A 104 20.36 -45.97 129.73
C THR A 104 19.94 -45.20 128.45
N ASN A 105 20.96 -44.59 127.84
CA ASN A 105 21.07 -43.96 126.50
C ASN A 105 20.41 -44.73 125.33
N GLN A 106 19.11 -44.53 125.05
CA GLN A 106 18.49 -44.95 123.77
C GLN A 106 17.73 -43.81 123.05
N GLY A 107 17.36 -42.73 123.74
CA GLY A 107 16.63 -41.61 123.12
C GLY A 107 17.44 -40.73 122.17
N ALA A 108 18.76 -40.62 122.37
CA ALA A 108 19.62 -39.75 121.55
C ALA A 108 19.92 -40.36 120.16
N ASP A 109 20.04 -41.69 120.06
CA ASP A 109 20.31 -42.38 118.79
C ASP A 109 19.09 -42.38 117.85
N ILE A 110 17.88 -42.48 118.43
CA ILE A 110 16.61 -42.37 117.68
C ILE A 110 16.46 -40.97 117.07
N LEU A 111 16.79 -39.91 117.84
CA LEU A 111 16.73 -38.53 117.34
C LEU A 111 17.75 -38.27 116.23
N LYS A 112 18.94 -38.89 116.30
CA LYS A 112 19.97 -38.77 115.26
C LYS A 112 19.54 -39.45 113.95
N ASP A 113 18.91 -40.62 114.02
CA ASP A 113 18.32 -41.30 112.84
C ASP A 113 17.16 -40.50 112.22
N ILE A 114 16.31 -39.88 113.05
CA ILE A 114 15.22 -39.01 112.57
C ILE A 114 15.78 -37.79 111.81
N VAL A 115 16.81 -37.12 112.34
CA VAL A 115 17.42 -35.95 111.66
C VAL A 115 18.10 -36.34 110.35
N GLU A 116 18.75 -37.51 110.30
CA GLU A 116 19.34 -38.02 109.05
C GLU A 116 18.26 -38.38 108.01
N ARG A 117 17.11 -38.90 108.43
CA ARG A 117 15.97 -39.14 107.53
C ARG A 117 15.35 -37.82 107.04
N LEU A 118 15.24 -36.80 107.91
CA LEU A 118 14.73 -35.48 107.54
C LEU A 118 15.66 -34.76 106.54
N SER A 119 16.98 -34.90 106.67
CA SER A 119 17.91 -34.34 105.69
C SER A 119 17.82 -35.04 104.32
N LYS A 120 17.63 -36.37 104.30
CA LYS A 120 17.33 -37.14 103.08
C LYS A 120 16.01 -36.71 102.43
N ILE A 121 14.99 -36.38 103.24
CA ILE A 121 13.71 -35.84 102.76
C ILE A 121 13.90 -34.45 102.14
N GLU A 122 14.69 -33.56 102.75
CA GLU A 122 14.98 -32.23 102.20
C GLU A 122 15.67 -32.31 100.82
N VAL A 123 16.66 -33.20 100.67
CA VAL A 123 17.31 -33.48 99.39
C VAL A 123 16.30 -34.03 98.36
N SER A 124 15.37 -34.87 98.81
CA SER A 124 14.31 -35.42 97.96
C SER A 124 13.32 -34.33 97.53
N MET A 125 12.96 -33.39 98.39
CA MET A 125 12.14 -32.22 98.05
C MET A 125 12.82 -31.32 97.01
N LYS A 126 14.14 -31.11 97.11
CA LYS A 126 14.89 -30.36 96.07
C LYS A 126 14.85 -31.05 94.70
N LYS A 127 14.86 -32.38 94.64
CA LYS A 127 14.68 -33.14 93.38
C LYS A 127 13.28 -32.99 92.80
N VAL A 128 12.24 -32.91 93.65
CA VAL A 128 10.86 -32.68 93.21
C VAL A 128 10.68 -31.32 92.51
N ASN A 129 11.38 -30.27 92.97
CA ASN A 129 11.35 -28.97 92.29
C ASN A 129 11.94 -29.02 90.87
N VAL A 130 13.03 -29.79 90.67
CA VAL A 130 13.61 -30.00 89.33
C VAL A 130 12.64 -30.77 88.43
N LEU A 131 11.87 -31.71 88.99
CA LEU A 131 10.82 -32.42 88.24
C LEU A 131 9.69 -31.48 87.80
N ASP A 132 9.30 -30.51 88.62
CA ASP A 132 8.30 -29.49 88.25
C ASP A 132 8.79 -28.58 87.10
N ASP A 133 10.06 -28.18 87.13
CA ASP A 133 10.66 -27.40 86.05
C ASP A 133 10.79 -28.21 84.74
N MET A 134 11.10 -29.50 84.84
CA MET A 134 11.04 -30.42 83.70
C MET A 134 9.62 -30.54 83.15
N GLN A 135 8.60 -30.66 84.00
CA GLN A 135 7.20 -30.71 83.59
C GLN A 135 6.76 -29.43 82.86
N LYS A 136 7.19 -28.25 83.34
CA LYS A 136 6.98 -26.97 82.64
C LYS A 136 7.73 -26.88 81.31
N SER A 137 8.87 -27.54 81.17
CA SER A 137 9.59 -27.61 79.90
C SER A 137 8.89 -28.57 78.92
N ILE A 138 8.41 -29.71 79.41
CA ILE A 138 7.66 -30.70 78.62
C ILE A 138 6.38 -30.08 78.08
N THR A 139 5.57 -29.43 78.91
CA THR A 139 4.35 -28.73 78.45
C THR A 139 4.64 -27.63 77.43
N ARG A 140 5.76 -26.91 77.57
CA ARG A 140 6.21 -25.94 76.56
C ARG A 140 6.63 -26.59 75.25
N MET A 141 7.19 -27.80 75.29
CA MET A 141 7.53 -28.56 74.09
C MET A 141 6.27 -29.13 73.43
N GLU A 142 5.34 -29.69 74.20
CA GLU A 142 4.04 -30.18 73.71
C GLU A 142 3.31 -29.10 72.90
N ASN A 143 3.16 -27.89 73.46
CA ASN A 143 2.54 -26.77 72.74
C ASN A 143 3.26 -26.39 71.43
N LYS A 144 4.59 -26.53 71.39
CA LYS A 144 5.37 -26.27 70.16
C LYS A 144 5.18 -27.39 69.14
N VAL A 145 5.08 -28.65 69.59
CA VAL A 145 4.80 -29.81 68.75
C VAL A 145 3.42 -29.67 68.12
N ASP A 146 2.40 -29.29 68.89
CA ASP A 146 1.05 -29.03 68.36
C ASP A 146 1.07 -27.94 67.29
N LYS A 147 1.84 -26.86 67.53
CA LYS A 147 1.96 -25.78 66.54
C LYS A 147 2.70 -26.21 65.27
N ILE A 148 3.70 -27.08 65.41
CA ILE A 148 4.40 -27.65 64.25
C ILE A 148 3.44 -28.56 63.48
N GLU A 149 2.64 -29.38 64.16
CA GLU A 149 1.67 -30.26 63.54
C GLU A 149 0.62 -29.48 62.72
N GLU A 150 0.08 -28.39 63.27
CA GLU A 150 -0.82 -27.49 62.54
C GLU A 150 -0.15 -26.89 61.28
N ASN A 151 1.10 -26.45 61.41
CA ASN A 151 1.85 -25.90 60.28
C ASN A 151 2.16 -26.95 59.20
N VAL A 152 2.43 -28.21 59.60
CA VAL A 152 2.66 -29.33 58.67
C VAL A 152 1.37 -29.64 57.91
N GLN A 153 0.23 -29.72 58.58
CA GLN A 153 -1.07 -29.92 57.91
C GLN A 153 -1.39 -28.77 56.94
N ALA A 154 -1.08 -27.53 57.32
CA ALA A 154 -1.22 -26.37 56.44
C ALA A 154 -0.28 -26.42 55.23
N ALA A 155 0.93 -26.96 55.38
CA ALA A 155 1.86 -27.17 54.28
C ALA A 155 1.40 -28.29 53.35
N GLU A 156 0.89 -29.41 53.88
CA GLU A 156 0.36 -30.54 53.11
C GLU A 156 -0.84 -30.13 52.25
N SER A 157 -1.77 -29.35 52.79
CA SER A 157 -2.92 -28.85 52.03
C SER A 157 -2.50 -27.94 50.86
N LYS A 158 -1.51 -27.06 51.07
CA LYS A 158 -0.91 -26.26 49.99
C LYS A 158 -0.20 -27.13 48.96
N LEU A 159 0.52 -28.16 49.38
CA LEU A 159 1.22 -29.08 48.49
C LEU A 159 0.24 -29.78 47.54
N LYS A 160 -0.90 -30.28 48.06
CA LYS A 160 -1.97 -30.85 47.23
C LYS A 160 -2.51 -29.86 46.19
N SER A 161 -2.76 -28.61 46.58
CA SER A 161 -3.22 -27.59 45.62
C SER A 161 -2.18 -27.28 44.53
N MET A 162 -0.88 -27.34 44.87
CA MET A 162 0.19 -27.17 43.90
C MET A 162 0.29 -28.35 42.93
N GLU A 163 0.08 -29.58 43.41
CA GLU A 163 0.04 -30.78 42.57
C GLU A 163 -1.11 -30.72 41.56
N GLU A 164 -2.30 -30.28 41.99
CA GLU A 164 -3.45 -30.07 41.09
C GLU A 164 -3.15 -29.04 39.99
N ILE A 165 -2.52 -27.91 40.36
CA ILE A 165 -2.11 -26.88 39.40
C ILE A 165 -1.07 -27.44 38.42
N ALA A 166 -0.11 -28.25 38.90
CA ALA A 166 0.93 -28.82 38.05
C ALA A 166 0.33 -29.78 37.00
N VAL A 167 -0.62 -30.63 37.38
CA VAL A 167 -1.34 -31.51 36.44
C VAL A 167 -2.10 -30.67 35.42
N PHE A 168 -2.87 -29.67 35.86
CA PHE A 168 -3.62 -28.79 34.96
C PHE A 168 -2.71 -28.05 33.96
N LEU A 169 -1.56 -27.54 34.42
CA LEU A 169 -0.59 -26.87 33.55
C LEU A 169 0.02 -27.83 32.53
N ASN A 170 0.24 -29.09 32.91
CA ASN A 170 0.76 -30.10 32.00
C ASN A 170 -0.25 -30.45 30.90
N ASP A 171 -1.53 -30.61 31.25
CA ASP A 171 -2.61 -30.81 30.27
C ASP A 171 -2.70 -29.64 29.29
N LYS A 172 -2.59 -28.40 29.80
CA LYS A 172 -2.58 -27.20 28.95
C LYS A 172 -1.33 -27.10 28.07
N TYR A 173 -0.20 -27.58 28.56
CA TYR A 173 1.03 -27.63 27.78
C TYR A 173 0.89 -28.61 26.60
N ASP A 174 0.29 -29.78 26.83
CA ASP A 174 0.04 -30.77 25.77
C ASP A 174 -0.96 -30.24 24.72
N ASP A 175 -2.03 -29.57 25.15
CA ASP A 175 -2.97 -28.87 24.26
C ASP A 175 -2.23 -27.85 23.36
N ILE A 176 -1.33 -27.05 23.94
CA ILE A 176 -0.53 -26.06 23.21
C ILE A 176 0.41 -26.75 22.23
N GLN A 177 1.09 -27.83 22.62
CA GLN A 177 1.99 -28.57 21.73
C GLN A 177 1.24 -29.12 20.51
N LYS A 178 0.03 -29.65 20.71
CA LYS A 178 -0.82 -30.12 19.62
C LYS A 178 -1.18 -28.98 18.65
N ASN A 179 -1.66 -27.85 19.18
CA ASN A 179 -2.01 -26.69 18.35
C ASN A 179 -0.80 -26.15 17.58
N VAL A 180 0.37 -26.11 18.19
CA VAL A 180 1.62 -25.68 17.54
C VAL A 180 1.99 -26.62 16.38
N ALA A 181 1.77 -27.93 16.51
CA ALA A 181 2.01 -28.89 15.44
C ALA A 181 1.04 -28.67 14.25
N GLU A 182 -0.25 -28.43 14.53
CA GLU A 182 -1.27 -28.14 13.50
C GLU A 182 -0.98 -26.83 12.75
N VAL A 183 -0.59 -25.78 13.48
CA VAL A 183 -0.19 -24.49 12.88
C VAL A 183 1.07 -24.65 12.02
N LYS A 184 2.05 -25.45 12.45
CA LYS A 184 3.24 -25.72 11.63
C LYS A 184 2.89 -26.43 10.32
N GLU A 185 1.98 -27.40 10.35
CA GLU A 185 1.60 -28.14 9.15
C GLU A 185 0.80 -27.26 8.17
N SER A 186 -0.18 -26.50 8.67
CA SER A 186 -0.90 -25.51 7.86
C SER A 186 0.05 -24.45 7.27
N GLY A 187 1.05 -23.99 8.03
CA GLY A 187 2.09 -23.10 7.54
C GLY A 187 2.90 -23.67 6.37
N LYS A 188 3.23 -24.97 6.39
CA LYS A 188 3.90 -25.65 5.26
C LYS A 188 3.01 -25.69 4.01
N ILE A 189 1.71 -25.95 4.19
CA ILE A 189 0.76 -25.98 3.07
C ILE A 189 0.66 -24.59 2.44
N VAL A 190 0.46 -23.55 3.26
CA VAL A 190 0.39 -22.16 2.79
C VAL A 190 1.68 -21.76 2.06
N SER A 191 2.86 -22.12 2.60
CA SER A 191 4.14 -21.85 1.95
C SER A 191 4.28 -22.53 0.58
N LYS A 192 3.81 -23.79 0.43
CA LYS A 192 3.79 -24.49 -0.86
C LYS A 192 2.87 -23.81 -1.86
N GLU A 193 1.66 -23.45 -1.45
CA GLU A 193 0.70 -22.77 -2.33
C GLU A 193 1.19 -21.37 -2.73
N LEU A 194 1.80 -20.62 -1.81
CA LEU A 194 2.42 -19.33 -2.12
C LEU A 194 3.54 -19.47 -3.15
N GLY A 195 4.34 -20.54 -3.06
CA GLY A 195 5.37 -20.86 -4.04
C GLY A 195 4.81 -21.18 -5.43
N LYS A 196 3.69 -21.92 -5.50
CA LYS A 196 2.98 -22.18 -6.77
C LYS A 196 2.41 -20.89 -7.36
N LEU A 197 1.73 -20.10 -6.55
CA LEU A 197 1.12 -18.83 -6.98
C LEU A 197 2.18 -17.85 -7.48
N SER A 198 3.33 -17.76 -6.80
CA SER A 198 4.45 -16.93 -7.24
C SER A 198 4.98 -17.32 -8.62
N LYS A 199 5.01 -18.62 -8.96
CA LYS A 199 5.39 -19.09 -10.31
C LYS A 199 4.36 -18.66 -11.35
N ILE A 200 3.08 -18.87 -11.09
CA ILE A 200 1.99 -18.47 -11.99
C ILE A 200 2.03 -16.97 -12.26
N VAL A 201 2.15 -16.15 -11.22
CA VAL A 201 2.22 -14.68 -11.35
C VAL A 201 3.43 -14.26 -12.21
N ASN A 202 4.59 -14.91 -12.04
CA ASN A 202 5.76 -14.62 -12.87
C ASN A 202 5.54 -15.04 -14.34
N ASP A 203 4.96 -16.22 -14.57
CA ASP A 203 4.67 -16.72 -15.92
C ASP A 203 3.65 -15.82 -16.63
N ASP A 204 2.59 -15.39 -15.94
CA ASP A 204 1.58 -14.46 -16.46
C ASP A 204 2.19 -13.09 -16.75
N ALA A 205 3.07 -12.59 -15.89
CA ALA A 205 3.80 -11.35 -16.15
C ALA A 205 4.69 -11.45 -17.40
N MET A 206 5.34 -12.60 -17.62
CA MET A 206 6.13 -12.84 -18.84
C MET A 206 5.24 -12.91 -20.09
N GLN A 207 4.10 -13.58 -20.00
CA GLN A 207 3.13 -13.67 -21.10
C GLN A 207 2.53 -12.30 -21.43
N LEU A 208 2.15 -11.52 -20.42
CA LEU A 208 1.61 -10.17 -20.59
C LEU A 208 2.62 -9.26 -21.30
N ASN A 209 3.89 -9.29 -20.88
CA ASN A 209 4.94 -8.54 -21.55
C ASN A 209 5.15 -8.95 -23.02
N LYS A 210 5.02 -10.25 -23.31
CA LYS A 210 5.08 -10.76 -24.70
C LYS A 210 3.91 -10.24 -25.53
N LEU A 211 2.69 -10.29 -24.99
CA LEU A 211 1.48 -9.81 -25.66
C LEU A 211 1.52 -8.29 -25.89
N LEU A 212 2.01 -7.52 -24.93
CA LEU A 212 2.18 -6.06 -25.08
C LEU A 212 3.13 -5.73 -26.25
N ARG A 213 4.30 -6.38 -26.30
CA ARG A 213 5.24 -6.18 -27.41
C ARG A 213 4.65 -6.57 -28.76
N GLU A 214 3.90 -7.66 -28.79
CA GLU A 214 3.24 -8.11 -30.02
C GLU A 214 2.14 -7.14 -30.46
N ASN A 215 1.37 -6.59 -29.53
CA ASN A 215 0.36 -5.59 -29.82
C ASN A 215 0.98 -4.27 -30.35
N GLU A 216 2.08 -3.82 -29.75
CA GLU A 216 2.85 -2.67 -30.26
C GLU A 216 3.35 -2.94 -31.70
N ARG A 217 3.91 -4.14 -31.94
CA ARG A 217 4.39 -4.55 -33.26
C ARG A 217 3.25 -4.58 -34.29
N LEU A 218 2.11 -5.16 -33.94
CA LEU A 218 0.93 -5.22 -34.80
C LEU A 218 0.37 -3.83 -35.08
N SER A 219 0.35 -2.94 -34.08
CA SER A 219 -0.07 -1.55 -34.23
C SER A 219 0.85 -0.75 -35.15
N GLU A 220 2.17 -0.93 -35.04
CA GLU A 220 3.14 -0.31 -35.95
C GLU A 220 2.98 -0.85 -37.38
N MET A 221 2.80 -2.17 -37.55
CA MET A 221 2.54 -2.77 -38.86
C MET A 221 1.23 -2.28 -39.49
N LEU A 222 0.14 -2.21 -38.72
CA LEU A 222 -1.15 -1.73 -39.20
C LEU A 222 -1.05 -0.27 -39.66
N THR A 223 -0.34 0.56 -38.90
CA THR A 223 -0.09 1.95 -39.24
C THR A 223 0.75 2.06 -40.53
N ASP A 224 1.82 1.28 -40.66
CA ASP A 224 2.66 1.24 -41.87
C ASP A 224 1.87 0.82 -43.11
N VAL A 225 1.07 -0.25 -43.01
CA VAL A 225 0.19 -0.71 -44.10
C VAL A 225 -0.78 0.40 -44.50
N ARG A 226 -1.45 1.05 -43.54
CA ARG A 226 -2.36 2.17 -43.83
C ARG A 226 -1.64 3.36 -44.48
N CYS A 227 -0.45 3.72 -44.00
CA CYS A 227 0.36 4.77 -44.61
C CYS A 227 0.73 4.44 -46.06
N ARG A 228 1.09 3.19 -46.35
CA ARG A 228 1.39 2.74 -47.73
C ARG A 228 0.18 2.82 -48.63
N SER A 229 -1.00 2.39 -48.15
CA SER A 229 -2.24 2.42 -48.92
C SER A 229 -2.75 3.84 -49.21
N LEU A 230 -2.46 4.81 -48.35
CA LEU A 230 -2.87 6.22 -48.51
C LEU A 230 -1.79 7.09 -49.17
N ARG A 231 -0.61 6.55 -49.43
CA ARG A 231 0.56 7.30 -49.91
C ARG A 231 0.27 8.05 -51.22
N ASP A 232 -0.51 7.43 -52.10
CA ASP A 232 -0.78 7.96 -53.43
C ASP A 232 -2.01 8.88 -53.45
N ASN A 233 -2.49 9.31 -52.27
CA ASN A 233 -3.65 10.18 -52.13
C ASN A 233 -3.26 11.60 -51.71
N LEU A 234 -3.96 12.60 -52.24
CA LEU A 234 -3.93 13.98 -51.75
C LEU A 234 -5.34 14.47 -51.40
N VAL A 235 -5.40 15.38 -50.44
CA VAL A 235 -6.61 16.07 -50.02
C VAL A 235 -6.50 17.54 -50.42
N PHE A 236 -7.43 17.97 -51.27
CA PHE A 236 -7.56 19.35 -51.74
C PHE A 236 -8.69 20.04 -51.00
N SER A 237 -8.45 21.24 -50.49
CA SER A 237 -9.41 22.01 -49.69
C SER A 237 -9.60 23.40 -50.29
N GLY A 238 -10.79 23.97 -50.12
CA GLY A 238 -11.13 25.32 -50.61
C GLY A 238 -11.66 25.37 -52.05
N ILE A 239 -11.72 24.26 -52.78
CA ILE A 239 -12.29 24.21 -54.13
C ILE A 239 -13.81 24.27 -54.04
N LEU A 240 -14.43 25.29 -54.65
CA LEU A 240 -15.88 25.48 -54.61
C LEU A 240 -16.63 24.25 -55.19
N GLU A 241 -17.81 23.98 -54.64
CA GLU A 241 -18.68 22.89 -55.07
C GLU A 241 -19.78 23.40 -55.97
N SER A 242 -20.06 22.66 -57.04
CA SER A 242 -21.24 22.86 -57.89
C SER A 242 -22.12 21.62 -57.88
N ASN A 243 -23.44 21.81 -57.97
CA ASN A 243 -24.37 20.68 -57.97
C ASN A 243 -24.22 19.86 -59.26
N GLY A 244 -24.06 18.54 -59.14
CA GLY A 244 -23.81 17.64 -60.27
C GLY A 244 -22.44 17.79 -60.93
N GLU A 245 -21.44 18.34 -60.23
CA GLU A 245 -20.10 18.53 -60.78
C GLU A 245 -19.38 17.20 -61.10
N ASN A 246 -18.58 17.20 -62.16
CA ASN A 246 -17.58 16.16 -62.36
C ASN A 246 -16.33 16.51 -61.55
N THR A 247 -16.21 15.92 -60.36
CA THR A 247 -15.11 16.17 -59.41
C THR A 247 -13.72 16.00 -60.04
N GLU A 248 -13.55 15.05 -60.98
CA GLU A 248 -12.27 14.85 -61.66
C GLU A 248 -11.92 16.02 -62.59
N SER A 249 -12.88 16.46 -63.41
CA SER A 249 -12.69 17.60 -64.32
C SER A 249 -12.38 18.89 -63.56
N VAL A 250 -13.15 19.18 -62.50
CA VAL A 250 -12.93 20.34 -61.63
C VAL A 250 -11.52 20.33 -61.02
N LEU A 251 -11.03 19.15 -60.62
CA LEU A 251 -9.69 19.01 -60.07
C LEU A 251 -8.58 19.17 -61.13
N LYS A 252 -8.79 18.67 -62.35
CA LYS A 252 -7.84 18.88 -63.47
C LYS A 252 -7.72 20.36 -63.83
N ASP A 253 -8.86 21.04 -63.95
CA ASP A 253 -8.91 22.48 -64.24
C ASP A 253 -8.21 23.28 -63.13
N PHE A 254 -8.41 22.90 -61.87
CA PHE A 254 -7.71 23.49 -60.73
C PHE A 254 -6.19 23.27 -60.80
N ILE A 255 -5.72 22.06 -61.11
CA ILE A 255 -4.29 21.77 -61.21
C ILE A 255 -3.64 22.56 -62.35
N GLN A 256 -4.32 22.68 -63.49
CA GLN A 256 -3.78 23.41 -64.64
C GLN A 256 -3.75 24.92 -64.38
N SER A 257 -4.82 25.49 -63.84
CA SER A 257 -4.95 26.94 -63.61
C SER A 257 -4.13 27.44 -62.41
N GLU A 258 -4.21 26.76 -61.27
CA GLU A 258 -3.65 27.26 -60.01
C GLU A 258 -2.23 26.77 -59.74
N LEU A 259 -1.85 25.61 -60.27
CA LEU A 259 -0.50 25.03 -60.11
C LEU A 259 0.38 25.15 -61.35
N GLU A 260 -0.18 25.53 -62.51
CA GLU A 260 0.51 25.66 -63.81
C GLU A 260 1.19 24.34 -64.22
N ILE A 261 0.51 23.22 -64.06
CA ILE A 261 1.01 21.90 -64.43
C ILE A 261 0.23 21.44 -65.66
N GLU A 262 0.89 21.45 -66.83
CA GLU A 262 0.30 21.09 -68.13
C GLU A 262 0.24 19.57 -68.39
N THR A 263 0.75 18.75 -67.46
CA THR A 263 0.76 17.29 -67.63
C THR A 263 -0.64 16.71 -67.46
N ASP A 264 -1.06 15.81 -68.34
CA ASP A 264 -2.30 15.03 -68.15
C ASP A 264 -2.17 14.17 -66.89
N VAL A 265 -2.92 14.57 -65.86
CA VAL A 265 -2.93 13.91 -64.55
C VAL A 265 -3.97 12.80 -64.57
N SER A 266 -3.53 11.56 -64.36
CA SER A 266 -4.43 10.42 -64.25
C SER A 266 -4.74 10.09 -62.80
N PHE A 267 -6.02 9.91 -62.51
CA PHE A 267 -6.53 9.52 -61.21
C PHE A 267 -7.10 8.11 -61.26
N GLU A 268 -7.00 7.38 -60.14
CA GLU A 268 -7.70 6.12 -59.93
C GLU A 268 -9.10 6.37 -59.35
N GLU A 269 -9.22 7.35 -58.46
CA GLU A 269 -10.47 7.72 -57.80
C GLU A 269 -10.42 9.19 -57.37
N VAL A 270 -11.49 9.95 -57.64
CA VAL A 270 -11.65 11.33 -57.15
C VAL A 270 -13.04 11.48 -56.56
N ARG A 271 -13.13 11.96 -55.31
CA ARG A 271 -14.41 12.17 -54.63
C ARG A 271 -14.36 13.27 -53.59
N ARG A 272 -15.51 13.92 -53.34
CA ARG A 272 -15.68 14.84 -52.21
C ARG A 272 -15.72 14.08 -50.88
N LEU A 273 -15.19 14.70 -49.83
CA LEU A 273 -15.16 14.18 -48.46
C LEU A 273 -16.20 14.87 -47.57
N GLY A 274 -17.05 14.09 -46.93
CA GLY A 274 -18.06 14.58 -45.98
C GLY A 274 -19.45 14.75 -46.58
N THR A 275 -20.38 15.19 -45.74
CA THR A 275 -21.81 15.37 -46.08
C THR A 275 -22.06 16.74 -46.70
N GLU A 276 -23.02 16.82 -47.62
CA GLU A 276 -23.45 18.06 -48.28
C GLU A 276 -24.12 19.03 -47.31
N GLY A 277 -24.13 20.33 -47.67
CA GLY A 277 -24.84 21.38 -46.93
C GLY A 277 -24.05 22.10 -45.84
N GLY A 278 -22.71 21.97 -45.83
CA GLY A 278 -21.84 22.76 -44.97
C GLY A 278 -21.63 24.20 -45.47
N ASP A 279 -21.31 25.12 -44.56
CA ASP A 279 -20.94 26.52 -44.86
C ASP A 279 -19.60 26.64 -45.64
N ARG A 280 -18.85 25.54 -45.74
CA ARG A 280 -17.57 25.49 -46.43
C ARG A 280 -17.54 24.38 -47.46
N PRO A 281 -16.82 24.58 -48.58
CA PRO A 281 -16.64 23.52 -49.56
C PRO A 281 -15.92 22.32 -48.93
N ARG A 282 -16.48 21.13 -49.12
CA ARG A 282 -15.93 19.82 -48.84
C ARG A 282 -14.61 19.64 -49.57
N ALA A 283 -13.66 19.02 -48.87
CA ALA A 283 -12.38 18.68 -49.46
C ALA A 283 -12.54 17.59 -50.53
N ILE A 284 -11.72 17.63 -51.58
CA ILE A 284 -11.63 16.59 -52.59
C ILE A 284 -10.49 15.63 -52.20
N LEU A 285 -10.78 14.34 -52.11
CA LEU A 285 -9.78 13.29 -52.04
C LEU A 285 -9.51 12.78 -53.45
N ALA A 286 -8.25 12.81 -53.87
CA ALA A 286 -7.83 12.26 -55.15
C ALA A 286 -6.74 11.21 -54.94
N LYS A 287 -6.96 10.02 -55.47
CA LYS A 287 -5.99 8.93 -55.54
C LYS A 287 -5.34 8.94 -56.93
N PHE A 288 -4.03 9.07 -56.96
CA PHE A 288 -3.26 9.17 -58.19
C PHE A 288 -2.79 7.81 -58.66
N THR A 289 -2.82 7.57 -59.97
CA THR A 289 -2.26 6.35 -60.55
C THR A 289 -0.74 6.30 -60.43
N SER A 290 -0.08 7.47 -60.42
CA SER A 290 1.38 7.61 -60.34
C SER A 290 1.83 8.42 -59.13
N SER A 291 2.59 7.80 -58.23
CA SER A 291 3.20 8.47 -57.07
C SER A 291 4.08 9.66 -57.48
N LYS A 292 4.71 9.59 -58.66
CA LYS A 292 5.57 10.68 -59.18
C LYS A 292 4.76 11.93 -59.49
N GLN A 293 3.62 11.78 -60.16
CA GLN A 293 2.71 12.90 -60.47
C GLN A 293 2.17 13.52 -59.18
N ARG A 294 1.72 12.66 -58.26
CA ARG A 294 1.29 13.05 -56.91
C ARG A 294 2.35 13.93 -56.21
N ASP A 295 3.62 13.52 -56.25
CA ASP A 295 4.70 14.26 -55.59
C ASP A 295 5.08 15.56 -56.32
N VAL A 296 4.88 15.67 -57.63
CA VAL A 296 5.04 16.95 -58.37
C VAL A 296 3.97 17.95 -57.91
N ILE A 297 2.71 17.53 -57.90
CA ILE A 297 1.57 18.36 -57.47
C ILE A 297 1.71 18.80 -56.01
N ARG A 298 2.08 17.86 -55.12
CA ARG A 298 2.32 18.16 -53.71
C ARG A 298 3.43 19.20 -53.52
N ARG A 299 4.52 19.11 -54.29
CA ARG A 299 5.63 20.08 -54.24
C ARG A 299 5.27 21.45 -54.80
N ALA A 300 4.25 21.55 -55.66
CA ALA A 300 3.73 22.81 -56.15
C ALA A 300 2.86 23.55 -55.12
N GLY A 301 2.51 22.92 -53.99
CA GLY A 301 1.71 23.52 -52.91
C GLY A 301 2.11 24.94 -52.46
N PRO A 302 3.40 25.31 -52.36
CA PRO A 302 3.81 26.68 -52.04
C PRO A 302 3.28 27.76 -53.01
N LYS A 303 2.93 27.42 -54.26
CA LYS A 303 2.29 28.35 -55.22
C LYS A 303 0.91 28.83 -54.75
N LEU A 304 0.25 28.05 -53.89
CA LEU A 304 -1.06 28.38 -53.33
C LEU A 304 -0.98 29.28 -52.09
N ARG A 305 0.23 29.68 -51.66
CA ARG A 305 0.41 30.51 -50.47
C ARG A 305 -0.29 31.87 -50.65
N GLY A 306 -1.21 32.19 -49.74
CA GLY A 306 -2.01 33.41 -49.79
C GLY A 306 -3.36 33.26 -50.51
N LYS A 307 -3.61 32.10 -51.13
CA LYS A 307 -4.93 31.73 -51.66
C LYS A 307 -5.75 30.98 -50.60
N HIS A 308 -7.03 30.75 -50.88
CA HIS A 308 -7.95 30.01 -50.01
C HIS A 308 -7.86 28.48 -50.19
N TYR A 309 -6.98 28.01 -51.06
CA TYR A 309 -6.77 26.60 -51.37
C TYR A 309 -5.71 25.96 -50.48
N GLY A 310 -5.87 24.67 -50.20
CA GLY A 310 -4.87 23.88 -49.47
C GLY A 310 -4.71 22.48 -50.06
N ILE A 311 -3.46 22.04 -50.18
CA ILE A 311 -3.08 20.68 -50.59
C ILE A 311 -2.39 19.99 -49.43
N ASN A 312 -2.97 18.87 -48.97
CA ASN A 312 -2.44 18.09 -47.86
C ASN A 312 -2.30 16.61 -48.24
N GLU A 313 -1.35 15.92 -47.60
CA GLU A 313 -1.24 14.47 -47.71
C GLU A 313 -2.41 13.80 -46.95
N HIS A 314 -2.97 12.74 -47.52
CA HIS A 314 -3.97 11.94 -46.81
C HIS A 314 -3.25 10.99 -45.85
N LEU A 315 -3.42 11.21 -44.54
CA LEU A 315 -2.75 10.44 -43.50
C LEU A 315 -3.77 9.63 -42.70
N PRO A 316 -3.39 8.44 -42.18
CA PRO A 316 -4.23 7.72 -41.24
C PRO A 316 -4.53 8.56 -40.00
N LYS A 317 -5.70 8.33 -39.38
CA LYS A 317 -6.16 9.10 -38.22
C LYS A 317 -5.13 9.07 -37.07
N GLU A 318 -4.55 7.91 -36.80
CA GLU A 318 -3.56 7.71 -35.74
C GLU A 318 -2.31 8.58 -35.94
N VAL A 319 -1.87 8.71 -37.19
CA VAL A 319 -0.74 9.56 -37.58
C VAL A 319 -1.10 11.04 -37.42
N MET A 320 -2.30 11.44 -37.85
CA MET A 320 -2.77 12.83 -37.71
C MET A 320 -2.87 13.24 -36.24
N GLU A 321 -3.41 12.38 -35.39
CA GLU A 321 -3.51 12.62 -33.94
C GLU A 321 -2.13 12.72 -33.29
N THR A 322 -1.19 11.85 -33.65
CA THR A 322 0.18 11.91 -33.14
C THR A 322 0.88 13.20 -33.58
N ARG A 323 0.73 13.59 -34.85
CA ARG A 323 1.24 14.88 -35.36
C ARG A 323 0.62 16.07 -34.65
N ARG A 324 -0.69 16.02 -34.34
CA ARG A 324 -1.38 17.08 -33.58
C ARG A 324 -0.75 17.26 -32.20
N LYS A 325 -0.48 16.17 -31.48
CA LYS A 325 0.19 16.21 -30.17
C LYS A 325 1.63 16.76 -30.26
N LEU A 326 2.34 16.48 -31.34
CA LEU A 326 3.71 16.96 -31.58
C LEU A 326 3.78 18.36 -32.21
N MET A 327 2.64 18.94 -32.60
CA MET A 327 2.61 20.20 -33.35
C MET A 327 3.15 21.40 -32.55
N PRO A 328 2.89 21.54 -31.23
CA PRO A 328 3.51 22.60 -30.43
C PRO A 328 5.04 22.56 -30.49
N ALA A 329 5.64 21.38 -30.27
CA ALA A 329 7.08 21.19 -30.36
C ALA A 329 7.62 21.50 -31.78
N PHE A 330 6.88 21.14 -32.83
CA PHE A 330 7.25 21.49 -34.20
C PHE A 330 7.24 23.01 -34.44
N ARG A 331 6.18 23.71 -34.01
CA ARG A 331 6.05 25.17 -34.15
C ARG A 331 7.16 25.89 -33.38
N ASP A 332 7.46 25.44 -32.16
CA ASP A 332 8.53 26.02 -31.34
C ASP A 332 9.91 25.81 -31.96
N ALA A 333 10.20 24.61 -32.47
CA ALA A 333 11.43 24.34 -33.19
C ALA A 333 11.57 25.23 -34.45
N LYS A 334 10.49 25.42 -35.22
CA LYS A 334 10.49 26.34 -36.36
C LYS A 334 10.69 27.80 -35.95
N ARG A 335 10.05 28.25 -34.86
CA ARG A 335 10.22 29.60 -34.29
C ARG A 335 11.68 29.86 -33.89
N ARG A 336 12.36 28.83 -33.40
CA ARG A 336 13.80 28.84 -33.05
C ARG A 336 14.73 28.59 -34.25
N ASN A 337 14.22 28.63 -35.48
CA ASN A 337 14.97 28.36 -36.72
C ASN A 337 15.68 27.00 -36.73
N GLN A 338 15.14 25.99 -36.05
CA GLN A 338 15.68 24.63 -36.04
C GLN A 338 15.13 23.78 -37.19
N ASN A 339 15.91 22.78 -37.62
CA ASN A 339 15.49 21.87 -38.67
C ASN A 339 14.49 20.84 -38.12
N ALA A 340 13.21 21.21 -38.10
CA ALA A 340 12.10 20.35 -37.74
C ALA A 340 11.40 19.77 -38.99
N ARG A 341 11.17 18.45 -39.00
CA ARG A 341 10.39 17.75 -40.03
C ARG A 341 9.61 16.56 -39.46
N PHE A 342 8.44 16.30 -40.02
CA PHE A 342 7.67 15.08 -39.75
C PHE A 342 8.03 13.99 -40.77
N ILE A 343 8.17 12.76 -40.28
CA ILE A 343 8.27 11.55 -41.09
C ILE A 343 7.22 10.59 -40.53
N ASN A 344 6.16 10.29 -41.30
CA ASN A 344 4.97 9.59 -40.81
C ASN A 344 4.43 10.24 -39.52
N ASP A 345 4.34 9.49 -38.43
CA ASP A 345 3.91 9.91 -37.09
C ASP A 345 5.03 10.56 -36.25
N LYS A 346 6.29 10.51 -36.70
CA LYS A 346 7.47 10.85 -35.89
C LYS A 346 7.98 12.25 -36.23
N LEU A 347 8.19 13.09 -35.20
CA LEU A 347 8.82 14.40 -35.31
C LEU A 347 10.33 14.29 -35.10
N PHE A 348 11.10 14.87 -36.03
CA PHE A 348 12.55 15.01 -35.90
C PHE A 348 12.94 16.49 -35.85
N VAL A 349 13.67 16.89 -34.79
CA VAL A 349 14.24 18.24 -34.63
C VAL A 349 15.77 18.11 -34.59
N ASN A 350 16.46 18.74 -35.54
CA ASN A 350 17.91 18.62 -35.73
C ASN A 350 18.38 17.16 -35.78
N GLY A 351 17.59 16.29 -36.40
CA GLY A 351 17.88 14.86 -36.54
C GLY A 351 17.54 13.99 -35.32
N ARG A 352 17.10 14.57 -34.19
CA ARG A 352 16.67 13.82 -33.00
C ARG A 352 15.15 13.64 -32.98
N ARG A 353 14.70 12.43 -32.68
CA ARG A 353 13.28 12.11 -32.53
C ARG A 353 12.76 12.73 -31.23
N VAL A 354 11.68 13.50 -31.34
CA VAL A 354 10.91 14.02 -30.19
C VAL A 354 9.79 13.03 -29.91
N ARG A 355 9.60 12.66 -28.65
CA ARG A 355 8.46 11.83 -28.24
C ARG A 355 7.35 12.71 -27.68
N VAL A 356 6.13 12.18 -27.67
CA VAL A 356 4.95 12.92 -27.22
C VAL A 356 5.06 13.28 -25.73
N GLU A 357 5.70 12.43 -24.93
CA GLU A 357 5.89 12.64 -23.49
C GLU A 357 6.83 13.80 -23.17
N ASP A 358 7.73 14.14 -24.11
CA ASP A 358 8.72 15.22 -23.95
C ASP A 358 8.16 16.59 -24.38
N VAL A 359 6.94 16.64 -24.93
CA VAL A 359 6.31 17.89 -25.38
C VAL A 359 5.68 18.59 -24.18
N GLN A 360 6.19 19.77 -23.84
CA GLN A 360 5.55 20.61 -22.84
C GLN A 360 4.17 21.04 -23.36
N PRO A 361 3.10 20.93 -22.54
CA PRO A 361 1.80 21.44 -22.91
C PRO A 361 1.94 22.95 -23.13
N ASP A 362 1.62 23.39 -24.33
CA ASP A 362 1.66 24.79 -24.70
C ASP A 362 0.61 25.55 -23.87
N SER A 363 1.07 26.22 -22.82
CA SER A 363 0.26 27.12 -21.99
C SER A 363 -0.03 28.45 -22.68
N SER A 364 0.50 28.69 -23.88
CA SER A 364 0.41 29.98 -24.58
C SER A 364 -0.57 30.03 -25.76
N ASN A 365 -1.30 28.94 -26.07
CA ASN A 365 -2.17 28.88 -27.27
C ASN A 365 -3.62 28.43 -27.00
N ARG A 366 -4.17 28.63 -25.80
CA ARG A 366 -5.59 28.33 -25.54
C ARG A 366 -6.57 29.31 -26.20
N GLU A 367 -6.12 30.43 -26.76
CA GLU A 367 -7.04 31.45 -27.30
C GLU A 367 -6.85 31.82 -28.78
N GLU A 368 -5.77 31.43 -29.48
CA GLU A 368 -5.56 31.90 -30.87
C GLU A 368 -5.95 30.90 -31.99
N ASP A 369 -6.07 29.59 -31.72
CA ASP A 369 -6.36 28.60 -32.78
C ASP A 369 -7.88 28.30 -32.99
N MET A 370 -8.77 28.99 -32.26
CA MET A 370 -10.24 28.93 -32.48
C MET A 370 -10.82 30.21 -33.11
N GLU A 371 -10.06 31.31 -33.21
CA GLU A 371 -10.61 32.61 -33.65
C GLU A 371 -9.90 33.28 -34.84
N THR A 372 -8.87 32.68 -35.45
CA THR A 372 -8.33 33.20 -36.72
C THR A 372 -9.10 32.74 -37.97
N ASN A 373 -10.32 32.21 -37.81
CA ASN A 373 -11.23 31.92 -38.92
C ASN A 373 -12.34 32.95 -39.11
N THR A 374 -12.24 34.08 -38.41
CA THR A 374 -13.10 35.25 -38.61
C THR A 374 -12.24 36.48 -38.41
N ARG A 375 -12.21 37.38 -39.41
CA ARG A 375 -11.50 38.68 -39.46
C ARG A 375 -10.07 38.67 -40.02
N ARG A 376 -9.96 38.51 -41.34
CA ARG A 376 -9.20 39.47 -42.16
C ARG A 376 -9.95 39.75 -43.46
N SER A 377 -10.88 40.70 -43.39
CA SER A 377 -11.44 41.33 -44.59
C SER A 377 -10.33 42.13 -45.30
N PRO A 378 -10.36 42.24 -46.65
CA PRO A 378 -9.40 43.06 -47.37
C PRO A 378 -9.56 44.54 -47.01
N ARG A 379 -8.45 45.23 -46.71
CA ARG A 379 -8.39 46.70 -46.77
C ARG A 379 -8.67 47.12 -48.21
N GLN A 380 -9.87 47.63 -48.48
CA GLN A 380 -10.14 48.42 -49.68
C GLN A 380 -9.47 49.79 -49.50
N ASN A 381 -8.41 50.03 -50.24
CA ASN A 381 -8.02 51.38 -50.61
C ASN A 381 -9.01 51.88 -51.66
N GLY A 382 -9.74 52.93 -51.34
CA GLY A 382 -10.70 53.56 -52.23
C GLY A 382 -11.39 54.75 -51.58
N ASN A 383 -10.62 55.78 -51.24
CA ASN A 383 -11.19 57.07 -50.85
C ASN A 383 -11.09 58.02 -52.06
N GLY A 384 -12.17 58.05 -52.85
CA GLY A 384 -12.43 59.01 -53.91
C GLY A 384 -13.92 59.31 -53.86
N GLY A 385 -14.28 60.40 -53.18
CA GLY A 385 -15.67 60.73 -52.87
C GLY A 385 -16.45 61.23 -54.07
N PHE A 386 -17.77 61.01 -54.04
CA PHE A 386 -18.77 61.92 -54.60
C PHE A 386 -20.05 61.80 -53.75
N ARG A 387 -20.51 62.94 -53.27
CA ARG A 387 -21.79 63.15 -52.57
C ARG A 387 -22.64 64.09 -53.44
N GLN A 388 -23.97 63.99 -53.27
CA GLN A 388 -25.06 64.85 -53.79
C GLN A 388 -25.61 64.45 -55.17
N ASN A 389 -26.92 64.43 -55.47
CA ASN A 389 -28.14 64.94 -54.81
C ASN A 389 -29.43 64.34 -55.44
N GLY A 390 -30.52 64.33 -54.66
CA GLY A 390 -31.94 64.49 -55.08
C GLY A 390 -32.64 63.29 -55.74
N SER A 391 -33.96 63.12 -55.77
CA SER A 391 -35.14 63.70 -55.10
C SER A 391 -36.37 63.07 -55.81
N ARG A 392 -37.47 62.81 -55.08
CA ARG A 392 -38.87 62.53 -55.55
C ARG A 392 -39.09 61.15 -56.23
N GLY A 393 -40.23 60.46 -56.12
CA GLY A 393 -41.54 60.77 -55.54
C GLY A 393 -42.52 59.58 -55.71
N PHE A 394 -43.64 59.68 -54.98
CA PHE A 394 -44.90 58.92 -54.99
C PHE A 394 -45.32 58.13 -56.26
N ARG A 395 -45.93 56.95 -56.07
CA ARG A 395 -47.35 56.66 -56.41
C ARG A 395 -47.88 55.30 -55.89
N GLN A 396 -49.18 55.30 -55.62
CA GLN A 396 -50.05 54.28 -55.03
C GLN A 396 -50.74 53.37 -56.06
N ASN A 397 -51.40 52.33 -55.51
CA ASN A 397 -52.54 51.51 -55.99
C ASN A 397 -52.18 50.20 -56.75
N GLY A 398 -52.75 49.02 -56.47
CA GLY A 398 -53.77 48.62 -55.48
C GLY A 398 -54.28 47.18 -55.71
N ILE A 399 -55.01 46.65 -54.70
CA ILE A 399 -56.12 45.66 -54.73
C ILE A 399 -55.76 44.20 -55.12
N GLY A 400 -55.79 43.23 -54.20
CA GLY A 400 -56.95 42.40 -53.73
C GLY A 400 -56.47 40.93 -53.76
N ASP A 401 -56.92 39.92 -53.01
CA ASP A 401 -58.16 39.68 -52.28
C ASP A 401 -57.94 38.47 -51.32
N SER A 402 -58.86 38.36 -50.38
CA SER A 402 -58.97 37.45 -49.22
C SER A 402 -59.29 35.98 -49.55
N ARG A 403 -58.91 35.02 -48.70
CA ARG A 403 -59.82 34.03 -48.05
C ARG A 403 -59.13 33.01 -47.13
N GLN A 404 -59.78 32.81 -45.98
CA GLN A 404 -59.54 31.77 -44.96
C GLN A 404 -60.29 30.47 -45.30
N ASN A 405 -59.79 29.34 -44.77
CA ASN A 405 -60.47 28.15 -44.22
C ASN A 405 -59.35 27.09 -44.02
N GLY A 406 -59.09 26.47 -42.86
CA GLY A 406 -59.98 26.00 -41.80
C GLY A 406 -60.18 24.49 -41.97
N SER A 407 -59.58 23.66 -41.11
CA SER A 407 -60.21 22.45 -40.52
C SER A 407 -59.19 21.52 -39.84
N SER A 408 -59.36 21.39 -38.54
CA SER A 408 -58.92 20.33 -37.64
C SER A 408 -59.74 19.04 -37.84
N GLY A 409 -59.10 17.87 -37.77
CA GLY A 409 -59.79 16.57 -37.79
C GLY A 409 -59.05 15.51 -36.99
N SER A 410 -59.77 14.94 -36.02
CA SER A 410 -59.34 14.02 -34.97
C SER A 410 -59.13 12.56 -35.43
N ARG A 411 -58.48 11.79 -34.53
CA ARG A 411 -58.20 10.33 -34.52
C ARG A 411 -59.42 9.41 -34.83
N PRO A 412 -59.17 8.10 -35.02
CA PRO A 412 -59.38 7.18 -33.88
C PRO A 412 -58.29 6.10 -33.68
N ASN A 413 -58.36 5.53 -32.47
CA ASN A 413 -57.66 4.36 -31.91
C ASN A 413 -58.21 3.04 -32.46
N GLU A 414 -57.40 1.96 -32.41
CA GLU A 414 -57.70 0.57 -31.98
C GLU A 414 -56.40 -0.26 -32.14
N SER A 415 -55.74 -0.72 -31.06
CA SER A 415 -55.80 -2.08 -30.43
C SER A 415 -55.57 -3.22 -31.44
N SER A 416 -54.77 -4.28 -31.23
CA SER A 416 -54.05 -4.86 -30.09
C SER A 416 -53.38 -6.16 -30.58
N ASP A 417 -52.37 -6.62 -29.82
CA ASP A 417 -52.08 -8.05 -29.54
C ASP A 417 -51.15 -8.93 -30.43
N SER A 418 -50.50 -9.89 -29.74
CA SER A 418 -49.62 -11.03 -30.16
C SER A 418 -48.19 -10.67 -30.64
N ARG A 419 -47.05 -11.01 -30.02
CA ARG A 419 -46.52 -12.23 -29.34
C ARG A 419 -46.33 -13.42 -30.29
N GLU A 420 -45.20 -14.12 -30.11
CA GLU A 420 -44.67 -15.32 -30.84
C GLU A 420 -43.91 -15.02 -32.16
N GLU A 421 -42.83 -15.71 -32.56
CA GLU A 421 -41.93 -16.69 -31.94
C GLU A 421 -40.66 -16.77 -32.83
N ARG A 422 -39.52 -17.20 -32.26
CA ARG A 422 -38.32 -17.59 -33.03
C ARG A 422 -38.56 -18.91 -33.77
N PRO A 423 -37.81 -19.16 -34.87
CA PRO A 423 -37.30 -20.51 -35.09
C PRO A 423 -35.77 -20.56 -35.19
N ARG A 424 -35.28 -21.68 -34.68
CA ARG A 424 -33.88 -22.13 -34.72
C ARG A 424 -33.50 -22.56 -36.13
N ARG A 425 -32.19 -22.50 -36.37
CA ARG A 425 -31.42 -23.02 -37.50
C ARG A 425 -31.77 -24.47 -37.90
N PRO A 426 -31.53 -24.84 -39.17
CA PRO A 426 -30.94 -26.12 -39.53
C PRO A 426 -29.43 -26.16 -39.22
#